data_AF-A0A383F951-F1
#
_entry.id   AF-A0A383F951-F1
#
_cell.length_a   1.000
_cell.length_b   1.000
_cell.length_c   1.000
_cell.angle_alpha   90.00
_cell.angle_beta   90.00
_cell.angle_gamma   90.00
#
_symmetry.space_group_name_H-M   'P 1'
#
loop_
_entity.id
_entity.type
_entity.pdbx_description
1 polymer ?
#
loop_
_entity_poly.entity_id
_entity_poly.type
_entity_poly.pdbx_seq_one_letter_code
_entity_poly.pdbx_strand_id
1 'polypeptide(L)'
;MRNLINYIIFLVGIWTNLCAQEFELNIDNVNEQYGSFDLLYSSAVDVQGFELNIQGVEIISANSDIFTTFQVNSENGFVIGYSFGSSPEDPPISANTQGVLAS
;
A
#
# COMPACT_ATOMS: atom_id res chain seq x y z
N MET A 1 9.92 22.25 37.53
CA MET A 1 8.95 21.34 36.85
C MET A 1 8.81 21.60 35.35
N ARG A 2 8.85 22.85 34.86
CA ARG A 2 8.78 23.19 33.41
C ARG A 2 9.81 22.49 32.51
N ASN A 3 11.06 22.34 32.97
CA ASN A 3 12.15 21.77 32.16
C ASN A 3 12.02 20.24 32.00
N LEU A 4 11.43 19.55 32.97
CA LEU A 4 11.20 18.10 32.92
C LEU A 4 10.03 17.77 31.98
N ILE A 5 8.97 18.58 32.03
CA ILE A 5 7.77 18.43 31.18
C ILE A 5 8.13 18.61 29.69
N ASN A 6 8.99 19.58 29.35
CA ASN A 6 9.44 19.79 27.98
C ASN A 6 10.24 18.59 27.42
N TYR A 7 11.04 17.93 28.25
CA TYR A 7 11.82 16.75 27.85
C TYR A 7 10.93 15.52 27.66
N ILE A 8 9.89 15.38 28.49
CA ILE A 8 8.89 14.31 28.35
C ILE A 8 8.08 14.49 27.06
N ILE A 9 7.68 15.72 26.71
CA ILE A 9 6.97 16.00 25.45
C ILE A 9 7.86 15.67 24.24
N PHE A 10 9.15 16.00 24.29
CA PHE A 10 10.11 15.65 23.23
C PHE A 10 10.32 14.14 23.10
N LEU A 11 10.47 13.42 24.23
CA LEU A 11 10.61 11.96 24.22
C LEU A 11 9.33 11.27 23.73
N VAL A 12 8.15 11.69 24.19
CA VAL A 12 6.87 11.15 23.73
C VAL A 12 6.65 11.45 22.24
N GLY A 13 6.99 12.65 21.75
CA GLY A 13 6.88 13.01 20.33
C GLY A 13 7.87 12.29 19.40
N ILE A 14 9.05 11.91 19.90
CA ILE A 14 10.01 11.06 19.18
C ILE A 14 9.57 9.59 19.22
N TRP A 15 8.93 9.15 20.33
CA TRP A 15 8.40 7.79 20.49
C TRP A 15 7.10 7.52 19.72
N THR A 16 6.27 8.54 19.48
CA THR A 16 5.04 8.38 18.66
C THR A 16 5.33 8.09 17.19
N ASN A 17 6.57 8.28 16.73
CA ASN A 17 7.02 7.89 15.39
C ASN A 17 7.62 6.46 15.37
N LEU A 18 7.55 5.72 16.47
CA LEU A 18 8.06 4.35 16.60
C LEU A 18 6.93 3.30 16.62
N CYS A 19 5.78 3.62 16.04
CA CYS A 19 4.94 2.55 15.51
C CYS A 19 5.55 2.20 14.15
N ALA A 20 6.23 1.06 14.04
CA ALA A 20 6.62 0.55 12.72
C ALA A 20 5.33 0.35 11.92
N GLN A 21 5.16 1.11 10.83
CA GLN A 21 4.02 0.93 9.96
C GLN A 21 4.18 -0.44 9.28
N GLU A 22 3.26 -1.34 9.60
CA GLU A 22 3.28 -2.73 9.12
C GLU A 22 3.06 -2.79 7.60
N PHE A 23 2.35 -1.82 7.04
CA PHE A 23 2.07 -1.68 5.62
C PHE A 23 1.92 -0.21 5.23
N GLU A 24 2.65 0.23 4.21
CA GLU A 24 2.65 1.58 3.65
C GLU A 24 2.23 1.53 2.18
N LEU A 25 1.45 2.53 1.76
CA LEU A 25 1.05 2.75 0.37
C LEU A 25 1.46 4.14 -0.07
N ASN A 26 1.95 4.24 -1.30
CA ASN A 26 2.29 5.52 -1.94
C ASN A 26 1.84 5.53 -3.40
N ILE A 27 1.57 6.72 -3.93
CA ILE A 27 1.36 6.94 -5.36
C ILE A 27 2.63 7.57 -5.92
N ASP A 28 3.15 7.01 -7.01
CA ASP A 28 4.35 7.53 -7.69
C ASP A 28 4.21 7.40 -9.22
N ASN A 29 5.24 7.83 -9.96
CA ASN A 29 5.31 7.77 -11.43
C ASN A 29 4.08 8.36 -12.13
N VAL A 30 3.51 9.41 -11.54
CA VAL A 30 2.33 10.10 -12.09
C VAL A 30 2.67 10.70 -13.44
N ASN A 31 1.97 10.25 -14.47
CA ASN A 31 2.07 10.76 -15.83
C ASN A 31 0.80 11.52 -16.20
N GLU A 32 0.81 12.83 -16.01
CA GLU A 32 -0.35 13.69 -16.29
C GLU A 32 -0.75 13.71 -17.77
N GLN A 33 0.20 13.50 -18.69
CA GLN A 33 -0.08 13.50 -20.12
C GLN A 33 -0.89 12.27 -20.55
N TYR A 34 -0.62 11.11 -19.94
CA TYR A 34 -1.28 9.84 -20.29
C TYR A 34 -2.28 9.36 -19.24
N GLY A 35 -2.37 10.03 -18.08
CA GLY A 35 -3.34 9.71 -17.02
C GLY A 35 -3.03 8.43 -16.24
N SER A 36 -1.75 8.12 -16.02
CA SER A 36 -1.33 6.91 -15.29
C SER A 36 -0.56 7.24 -14.01
N PHE A 37 -0.52 6.30 -13.08
CA PHE A 37 0.31 6.36 -11.88
C PHE A 37 0.56 4.94 -11.36
N ASP A 38 1.62 4.76 -10.59
CA ASP A 38 1.89 3.49 -9.92
C ASP A 38 1.42 3.57 -8.47
N LEU A 39 0.78 2.51 -8.00
CA LEU A 39 0.53 2.29 -6.59
C LEU A 39 1.69 1.47 -6.02
N LEU A 40 2.53 2.09 -5.20
CA LEU A 40 3.65 1.45 -4.53
C LEU A 40 3.23 0.93 -3.15
N TYR A 41 3.84 -0.18 -2.73
CA TYR A 41 3.69 -0.73 -1.39
C TYR A 41 5.05 -0.95 -0.71
N SER A 42 5.04 -0.92 0.61
CA SER A 42 6.09 -1.46 1.48
C SER A 42 5.44 -2.17 2.65
N SER A 43 5.81 -3.41 2.92
CA SER A 43 5.19 -4.22 3.97
C SER A 43 6.22 -4.88 4.85
N ALA A 44 6.03 -4.83 6.17
CA ALA A 44 6.80 -5.58 7.16
C ALA A 44 6.25 -7.00 7.40
N VAL A 45 5.11 -7.34 6.80
CA VAL A 45 4.44 -8.66 6.93
C VAL A 45 4.01 -9.20 5.57
N ASP A 46 3.65 -10.49 5.55
CA ASP A 46 3.17 -11.16 4.35
C ASP A 46 1.83 -10.54 3.89
N VAL A 47 1.70 -10.29 2.58
CA VAL A 47 0.49 -9.70 1.98
C VAL A 47 -0.17 -10.71 1.07
N GLN A 48 -1.40 -11.10 1.42
CA GLN A 48 -2.24 -12.01 0.61
C GLN A 48 -3.14 -11.26 -0.37
N GLY A 49 -3.30 -9.95 -0.21
CA GLY A 49 -4.11 -9.15 -1.11
C GLY A 49 -4.42 -7.77 -0.58
N PHE A 50 -5.11 -7.00 -1.40
CA PHE A 50 -5.60 -5.67 -1.09
C PHE A 50 -6.97 -5.45 -1.74
N GLU A 51 -7.73 -4.54 -1.17
CA GLU A 51 -8.92 -3.95 -1.77
C GLU A 51 -8.85 -2.43 -1.54
N LEU A 52 -8.97 -1.66 -2.61
CA LEU A 52 -8.91 -0.20 -2.57
C LEU A 52 -10.08 0.37 -3.35
N ASN A 53 -10.57 1.53 -2.89
CA ASN A 53 -11.51 2.33 -3.64
C ASN A 53 -10.83 3.65 -4.02
N ILE A 54 -10.62 3.86 -5.32
CA ILE A 54 -9.97 5.05 -5.85
C ILE A 54 -11.05 6.05 -6.26
N GLN A 55 -10.95 7.26 -5.74
CA GLN A 55 -11.93 8.33 -5.92
C GLN A 55 -11.27 9.57 -6.51
N GLY A 56 -12.06 10.40 -7.22
CA GLY A 56 -11.58 11.64 -7.85
C GLY A 56 -11.01 11.47 -9.26
N VAL A 57 -10.89 10.23 -9.75
CA VAL A 57 -10.52 9.87 -11.13
C VAL A 57 -11.34 8.67 -11.60
N GLU A 58 -11.49 8.51 -12.91
CA GLU A 58 -12.07 7.31 -13.52
C GLU A 58 -10.95 6.30 -13.81
N ILE A 59 -11.09 5.07 -13.32
CA ILE A 59 -10.12 3.99 -13.58
C ILE A 59 -10.53 3.25 -14.86
N ILE A 60 -9.79 3.50 -15.94
CA ILE A 60 -10.04 2.88 -17.25
C ILE A 60 -9.48 1.45 -17.30
N SER A 61 -8.31 1.25 -16.69
CA SER A 61 -7.62 -0.02 -16.58
C SER A 61 -6.63 0.01 -15.41
N ALA A 62 -6.32 -1.15 -14.85
CA ALA A 62 -5.15 -1.33 -14.00
C ALA A 62 -4.63 -2.77 -14.14
N ASN A 63 -3.35 -2.99 -13.85
CA ASN A 63 -2.72 -4.30 -13.85
C ASN A 63 -1.85 -4.50 -12.60
N SER A 64 -1.58 -5.76 -12.28
CA SER A 64 -0.63 -6.14 -11.23
C SER A 64 0.13 -7.39 -11.66
N ASP A 65 1.43 -7.39 -11.44
CA ASP A 65 2.31 -8.50 -11.80
C ASP A 65 2.57 -9.45 -10.61
N ILE A 66 2.05 -9.12 -9.42
CA ILE A 66 2.37 -9.81 -8.16
C ILE A 66 1.20 -10.61 -7.59
N PHE A 67 -0.03 -10.36 -8.05
CA PHE A 67 -1.22 -11.10 -7.61
C PHE A 67 -1.76 -11.99 -8.72
N THR A 68 -2.16 -13.21 -8.36
CA THR A 68 -2.72 -14.17 -9.32
C THR A 68 -4.13 -13.79 -9.75
N THR A 69 -4.92 -13.18 -8.86
CA THR A 69 -6.22 -12.60 -9.21
C THR A 69 -6.19 -11.09 -9.04
N PHE A 70 -6.60 -10.37 -10.08
CA PHE A 70 -6.70 -8.91 -10.07
C PHE A 70 -7.95 -8.48 -10.83
N GLN A 71 -8.76 -7.60 -10.23
CA GLN A 71 -10.01 -7.13 -10.81
C GLN A 71 -10.19 -5.63 -10.56
N VAL A 72 -10.73 -4.95 -11.57
CA VAL A 72 -11.10 -3.53 -11.51
C VAL A 72 -12.59 -3.43 -11.79
N ASN A 73 -13.29 -2.67 -10.96
CA ASN A 73 -14.63 -2.22 -11.23
C ASN A 73 -14.58 -0.73 -11.57
N SER A 74 -14.62 -0.43 -12.87
CA SER A 74 -14.55 0.93 -13.38
C SER A 74 -15.79 1.76 -13.06
N GLU A 75 -16.93 1.15 -12.74
CA GLU A 75 -18.16 1.88 -12.40
C GLU A 75 -18.10 2.52 -11.01
N ASN A 76 -17.34 1.94 -10.09
CA ASN A 76 -17.28 2.39 -8.69
C ASN A 76 -15.87 2.64 -8.15
N GLY A 77 -14.83 2.45 -8.96
CA GLY A 77 -13.44 2.72 -8.61
C GLY A 77 -12.78 1.67 -7.71
N PHE A 78 -13.43 0.53 -7.49
CA PHE A 78 -12.86 -0.55 -6.69
C PHE A 78 -11.82 -1.35 -7.47
N VAL A 79 -10.67 -1.57 -6.85
CA VAL A 79 -9.58 -2.40 -7.36
C VAL A 79 -9.24 -3.42 -6.28
N ILE A 80 -9.24 -4.69 -6.66
CA ILE A 80 -8.91 -5.80 -5.78
C ILE A 80 -7.81 -6.65 -6.42
N GLY A 81 -6.79 -6.99 -5.63
CA GLY A 81 -5.74 -7.91 -6.02
C GLY A 81 -5.47 -8.88 -4.89
N TYR A 82 -5.44 -10.19 -5.16
CA TYR A 82 -5.17 -11.19 -4.13
C TYR A 82 -4.55 -12.48 -4.68
N SER A 83 -3.89 -13.16 -3.76
CA SER A 83 -3.23 -14.46 -3.89
C SER A 83 -3.49 -15.21 -2.59
N PHE A 84 -4.21 -16.34 -2.66
CA PHE A 84 -4.72 -17.00 -1.46
C PHE A 84 -3.65 -17.82 -0.71
N GLY A 85 -2.40 -17.85 -1.16
CA GLY A 85 -1.31 -18.51 -0.43
C GLY A 85 -1.47 -20.02 -0.30
N SER A 86 -2.54 -20.61 -0.85
CA SER A 86 -2.96 -21.98 -0.55
C SER A 86 -2.21 -23.03 -1.34
N SER A 87 -1.32 -22.62 -2.24
CA SER A 87 -0.47 -23.51 -3.02
C SER A 87 0.94 -22.92 -3.19
N PRO A 88 1.98 -23.75 -3.38
CA PRO A 88 3.33 -23.27 -3.67
C PRO A 88 3.45 -22.39 -4.91
N GLU A 89 2.49 -22.49 -5.84
CA GLU A 89 2.44 -21.73 -7.09
C GLU A 89 1.83 -20.33 -6.92
N ASP A 90 1.21 -20.04 -5.76
CA ASP A 90 0.59 -18.74 -5.46
C ASP A 90 0.90 -18.31 -4.01
N PRO A 91 2.18 -18.06 -3.69
CA PRO A 91 2.57 -17.64 -2.35
C PRO A 91 2.08 -16.20 -2.06
N PRO A 92 1.90 -15.83 -0.78
CA PRO A 92 1.74 -14.42 -0.43
C PRO A 92 3.00 -13.63 -0.82
N ILE A 93 2.85 -12.33 -1.02
CA ILE A 93 4.01 -11.43 -1.10
C ILE A 93 4.71 -11.46 0.26
N SER A 94 5.98 -11.82 0.26
CA SER A 94 6.77 -11.97 1.49
C SER A 94 6.90 -10.66 2.27
N ALA A 95 6.92 -10.78 3.59
CA ALA A 95 7.26 -9.73 4.53
C ALA A 95 8.59 -9.03 4.21
N ASN A 96 8.68 -7.76 4.60
CA ASN A 96 9.82 -6.87 4.42
C ASN A 96 10.17 -6.62 2.95
N THR A 97 9.13 -6.55 2.11
CA THR A 97 9.23 -6.29 0.67
C THR A 97 8.56 -4.97 0.31
N GLN A 98 9.07 -4.33 -0.73
CA GLN A 98 8.48 -3.15 -1.35
C GLN A 98 8.45 -3.31 -2.87
N GLY A 99 7.53 -2.61 -3.55
CA GLY A 99 7.43 -2.67 -5.00
C GLY A 99 6.20 -1.97 -5.55
N VAL A 100 5.89 -2.23 -6.82
CA VAL A 100 4.65 -1.79 -7.47
C VAL A 100 3.56 -2.80 -7.17
N LEU A 101 2.49 -2.36 -6.51
CA LEU A 101 1.31 -3.15 -6.20
C LEU A 101 0.38 -3.25 -7.41
N ALA A 102 0.18 -2.12 -8.09
CA ALA A 102 -0.62 -2.00 -9.31
C ALA A 102 -0.18 -0.76 -10.13
N SER A 103 -0.44 -0.77 -11.43
CA SER A 103 -0.28 0.37 -12.35
C SER A 103 -1.46 0.52 -13.30
#